data_AF-A0A151B7T9-F1
#
_entry.id   AF-A0A151B7T9-F1
#
_cell.length_a   1.000
_cell.length_b   1.000
_cell.length_c   1.000
_cell.angle_alpha   90.00
_cell.angle_beta   90.00
_cell.angle_gamma   90.00
#
_symmetry.space_group_name_H-M   'P 1'
#
loop_
_entity.id
_entity.type
_entity.pdbx_description
1 polymer ?
#
loop_
_entity_poly.entity_id
_entity_poly.type
_entity_poly.pdbx_seq_one_letter_code
_entity_poly.pdbx_strand_id
1 'polypeptide(L)' 'MYGCEWRDKLNDILDNNRFYERNYSIKYKCRYKKNGKWIKAMIDLEHGIIYGLNGQVVRRCQAWH' A
#
# COMPACT_ATOMS: atom_id res chain seq x y z
N MET A 1 17.01 7.81 -20.20
CA MET A 1 17.20 7.02 -18.97
C MET A 1 15.99 7.28 -18.09
N TYR A 2 15.04 6.36 -18.05
CA TYR A 2 13.83 6.51 -17.24
C TYR A 2 14.16 6.18 -15.78
N GLY A 3 14.73 7.17 -15.09
CA GLY A 3 14.84 7.18 -13.65
C GLY A 3 13.45 7.05 -13.04
N CYS A 4 13.37 6.22 -12.00
CA CYS A 4 12.16 5.73 -11.38
C CYS A 4 11.26 6.88 -10.92
N GLU A 5 10.27 7.24 -11.75
CA GLU A 5 9.29 8.32 -11.53
C GLU A 5 8.57 8.23 -10.17
N TRP A 6 8.55 7.04 -9.58
CA TRP A 6 7.98 6.79 -8.25
C TRP A 6 8.89 7.28 -7.10
N ARG A 7 10.21 7.27 -7.30
CA ARG A 7 11.20 7.64 -6.29
C ARG A 7 11.33 9.15 -6.17
N ASP A 8 11.22 9.86 -7.29
CA ASP A 8 11.18 11.32 -7.32
C ASP A 8 9.90 11.85 -6.69
N LYS A 9 8.75 11.21 -6.96
CA LYS A 9 7.48 11.51 -6.28
C LYS A 9 7.57 11.23 -4.78
N LEU A 10 8.23 10.14 -4.37
CA LEU A 10 8.42 9.82 -2.95
C LEU A 10 9.27 10.89 -2.25
N ASN A 11 10.37 11.32 -2.87
CA ASN A 11 11.25 12.35 -2.31
C ASN A 11 10.55 13.71 -2.24
N ASP A 12 9.82 14.12 -3.28
CA ASP A 12 9.02 15.37 -3.26
C ASP A 12 7.99 15.38 -2.13
N ILE A 13 7.38 14.22 -1.89
CA ILE A 13 6.39 13.99 -0.83
C ILE A 13 7.04 14.04 0.56
N LEU A 14 8.25 13.50 0.72
CA LEU A 14 9.01 13.50 1.98
C LEU A 14 9.62 14.88 2.28
N ASP A 15 10.15 15.57 1.26
CA ASP A 15 10.86 16.85 1.41
C ASP A 15 9.89 18.03 1.62
N ASN A 16 8.70 18.01 1.00
CA ASN A 16 7.75 19.13 1.10
C ASN A 16 6.78 19.05 2.28
N ASN A 17 6.90 18.06 3.16
CA ASN A 17 6.18 17.99 4.44
C ASN A 17 4.65 18.18 4.34
N ARG A 18 4.04 17.85 3.17
CA ARG A 18 2.61 18.05 2.86
C ARG A 18 1.69 16.97 3.45
N PHE A 19 2.15 16.24 4.46
CA PHE A 19 1.43 15.10 5.03
C PHE A 19 0.43 15.44 6.15
N TYR A 20 0.40 16.67 6.67
CA TYR A 20 -0.37 16.94 7.88
C TYR A 20 -1.89 17.10 7.70
N GLU A 21 -2.42 17.15 6.47
CA GLU A 21 -3.88 17.35 6.27
C GLU A 21 -4.60 16.30 5.45
N ARG A 22 -3.91 15.28 4.92
CA ARG A 22 -4.59 14.18 4.23
C ARG A 22 -4.05 12.85 4.74
N ASN A 23 -4.89 12.14 5.48
CA ASN A 23 -4.79 10.71 5.76
C ASN A 23 -4.80 9.93 4.43
N TYR A 24 -3.70 10.01 3.68
CA TYR A 24 -3.50 9.21 2.49
C TYR A 24 -3.17 7.80 2.96
N SER A 25 -4.20 6.98 3.22
CA SER A 25 -3.99 5.54 3.42
C SER A 25 -3.34 5.00 2.16
N ILE A 26 -2.04 4.70 2.24
CA ILE A 26 -1.26 4.36 1.06
C ILE A 26 -1.60 2.92 0.67
N LYS A 27 -2.60 2.77 -0.21
CA LYS A 27 -3.07 1.49 -0.73
C LYS A 27 -2.39 1.17 -2.06
N TYR A 28 -1.66 0.06 -2.10
CA TYR A 28 -0.97 -0.40 -3.31
C TYR A 28 -1.62 -1.65 -3.90
N LYS A 29 -1.82 -1.68 -5.22
CA LYS A 29 -2.24 -2.90 -5.93
C LYS A 29 -1.15 -3.96 -5.82
N CYS A 30 -1.50 -5.15 -5.39
CA CYS A 30 -0.59 -6.29 -5.24
C CYS A 30 -1.23 -7.61 -5.68
N ARG A 31 -0.46 -8.69 -5.66
CA ARG A 31 -0.95 -10.06 -5.80
C ARG A 31 -0.75 -10.79 -4.48
N TYR A 32 -1.79 -11.43 -3.97
CA TYR A 32 -1.75 -12.18 -2.72
C TYR A 32 -2.02 -13.66 -2.98
N LYS A 33 -1.28 -14.57 -2.34
CA LYS A 33 -1.49 -16.01 -2.46
C LYS A 33 -2.45 -16.47 -1.36
N LYS A 34 -3.68 -16.84 -1.74
CA LYS A 34 -4.70 -17.39 -0.84
C LYS A 34 -5.02 -18.82 -1.27
N ASN A 35 -4.91 -19.79 -0.35
CA ASN A 35 -5.18 -21.21 -0.61
C ASN A 35 -4.47 -21.75 -1.87
N GLY A 36 -3.19 -21.41 -2.03
CA GLY A 36 -2.39 -21.84 -3.19
C GLY A 36 -2.62 -21.05 -4.49
N LYS A 37 -3.69 -20.25 -4.60
CA LYS A 37 -4.01 -19.45 -5.79
C LYS A 37 -3.61 -17.98 -5.62
N TRP A 38 -3.11 -17.37 -6.69
CA TRP A 38 -2.82 -15.93 -6.71
C TRP A 38 -4.08 -15.13 -7.02
N ILE A 39 -4.39 -14.16 -6.17
CA ILE A 39 -5.49 -13.21 -6.36
C ILE A 39 -4.97 -11.78 -6.45
N LYS A 40 -5.68 -10.94 -7.19
CA LYS A 40 -5.44 -9.48 -7.16
C LYS A 40 -5.92 -8.93 -5.83
N ALA A 41 -5.12 -8.08 -5.21
CA ALA A 41 -5.37 -7.52 -3.90
C ALA A 41 -4.88 -6.07 -3.82
N MET A 42 -5.18 -5.40 -2.72
CA MET A 42 -4.59 -4.12 -2.35
C MET A 42 -3.99 -4.25 -0.95
N ILE A 43 -2.76 -3.77 -0.75
CA ILE A 43 -2.13 -3.74 0.56
C ILE A 43 -2.14 -2.31 1.09
N ASP A 44 -2.56 -2.17 2.33
CA ASP A 44 -2.46 -0.98 3.15
C ASP A 44 -1.32 -1.22 4.14
N LEU A 45 -0.18 -0.60 3.84
CA LEU A 45 1.05 -0.78 4.61
C LEU A 45 1.00 -0.07 5.95
N GLU A 46 0.25 1.03 6.04
CA GLU A 46 0.08 1.82 7.27
C GLU A 46 -0.66 1.00 8.33
N HIS A 47 -1.75 0.34 7.94
CA HIS A 47 -2.57 -0.46 8.85
C HIS A 47 -2.19 -1.95 8.86
N GLY A 48 -1.28 -2.37 7.98
CA GLY A 48 -0.91 -3.78 7.81
C GLY A 48 -2.08 -4.64 7.29
N ILE A 49 -2.96 -4.10 6.45
CA ILE A 49 -4.17 -4.81 5.98
C ILE A 49 -4.06 -5.16 4.50
N ILE A 50 -4.44 -6.37 4.13
CA ILE A 50 -4.61 -6.79 2.74
C ILE A 50 -6.11 -6.86 2.43
N TYR A 51 -6.51 -6.13 1.41
CA TYR A 51 -7.87 -6.08 0.86
C TYR A 51 -7.97 -6.86 -0.44
N GLY A 52 -9.15 -7.43 -0.70
CA GLY A 52 -9.54 -7.90 -2.03
C GLY A 52 -9.92 -6.72 -2.94
N LEU A 53 -10.11 -7.00 -4.23
CA LEU A 53 -10.57 -5.98 -5.18
C LEU A 53 -11.97 -5.41 -4.87
N ASN A 54 -12.77 -6.17 -4.12
CA ASN A 54 -14.09 -5.80 -3.64
C ASN A 54 -14.05 -5.04 -2.29
N GLY A 55 -12.87 -4.65 -1.80
CA GLY A 55 -12.71 -3.95 -0.52
C GLY A 55 -12.83 -4.84 0.72
N GLN A 56 -13.05 -6.15 0.56
CA GLN A 56 -13.12 -7.09 1.69
C GLN A 56 -11.74 -7.28 2.30
N VAL A 57 -11.64 -7.31 3.63
CA VAL A 57 -10.39 -7.64 4.32
C VAL A 57 -10.05 -9.11 4.08
N VAL A 58 -8.96 -9.35 3.37
CA VAL A 58 -8.44 -10.69 3.07
C VAL A 58 -7.52 -11.17 4.19
N ARG A 59 -6.73 -10.26 4.78
CA ARG A 59 -5.83 -10.53 5.89
C ARG A 59 -5.54 -9.26 6.66
N ARG A 60 -5.43 -9.37 7.99
CA ARG A 60 -4.77 -8.37 8.83
C ARG A 60 -3.42 -8.97 9.22
N CYS A 61 -2.34 -8.28 8.88
CA CYS A 61 -1.04 -8.55 9.45
C CYS A 61 -1.06 -7.90 10.83
N GLN A 62 -0.83 -8.69 11.87
CA GLN A 62 -0.70 -8.17 13.22
C GLN A 62 0.47 -7.18 13.22
N ALA A 63 0.23 -5.93 13.62
CA ALA A 63 1.31 -4.98 13.85
C ALA A 63 2.22 -5.59 14.93
N TRP A 64 3.50 -5.75 14.61
CA TRP A 64 4.49 -6.17 15.59
C TRP A 64 4.58 -5.05 16.63
N HIS A 65 4.23 -5.38 17.87
CA HIS A 65 4.36 -4.51 19.03
C HIS A 65 5.79 -4.59 19.57
#